data_AF-A0AAN8GF08-F1
#
_entry.id   AF-A0AAN8GF08-F1
#
_cell.length_a   1.000
_cell.length_b   1.000
_cell.length_c   1.000
_cell.angle_alpha   90.00
_cell.angle_beta   90.00
_cell.angle_gamma   90.00
#
_symmetry.space_group_name_H-M   'P 1'
#
loop_
_entity.id
_entity.type
_entity.pdbx_description
1 polymer ?
#
loop_
_entity_poly.entity_id
_entity_poly.type
_entity_poly.pdbx_seq_one_letter_code
_entity_poly.pdbx_strand_id
1 'polypeptide(L)'
;MLESISIPMDKKNLRKLRNQDNNPCIEESDASQQCLNVNSYDKSMCTNYFLRYKSCRKYWQNIMVQRRREGVKPDMPTAAERQEMIAAIGEKPY
;
A
#
# COMPACT_ATOMS: atom_id res chain seq x y z
N MET A 1 -20.19 12.76 11.32
CA MET A 1 -19.69 11.38 11.23
C MET A 1 -19.50 11.08 9.76
N LEU A 2 -18.24 10.97 9.31
CA LEU A 2 -17.87 10.85 7.91
C LEU A 2 -18.45 9.55 7.32
N GLU A 3 -19.49 9.66 6.49
CA GLU A 3 -19.92 8.58 5.62
C GLU A 3 -18.90 8.46 4.47
N SER A 4 -17.93 7.57 4.66
CA SER A 4 -17.05 7.10 3.60
C SER A 4 -17.89 6.42 2.52
N ILE A 5 -18.08 7.10 1.39
CA ILE A 5 -18.70 6.57 0.18
C ILE A 5 -18.03 5.24 -0.16
N SER A 6 -18.74 4.15 0.14
CA SER A 6 -18.36 2.81 -0.25
C SER A 6 -18.74 2.62 -1.71
N ILE A 7 -17.78 2.75 -2.61
CA ILE A 7 -17.88 2.07 -3.92
C ILE A 7 -18.20 0.60 -3.59
N PRO A 8 -19.25 -0.01 -4.16
CA PRO A 8 -19.61 -1.39 -3.86
C PRO A 8 -18.56 -2.33 -4.47
N MET A 9 -17.41 -2.44 -3.81
CA MET A 9 -16.47 -3.53 -4.02
C MET A 9 -16.95 -4.70 -3.18
N ASP A 10 -17.02 -5.90 -3.76
CA ASP A 10 -17.39 -7.11 -3.03
C ASP A 10 -16.60 -7.21 -1.71
N LYS A 11 -17.30 -7.52 -0.60
CA LYS A 11 -16.70 -7.61 0.75
C LYS A 11 -15.45 -8.52 0.79
N LYS A 12 -15.37 -9.52 -0.10
CA LYS A 12 -14.21 -10.43 -0.27
C LYS A 12 -12.99 -9.71 -0.87
N ASN A 13 -13.19 -8.84 -1.84
CA ASN A 13 -12.14 -8.03 -2.46
C ASN A 13 -11.63 -6.96 -1.50
N LEU A 14 -12.52 -6.35 -0.71
CA LEU A 14 -12.15 -5.38 0.33
C LEU A 14 -11.27 -6.01 1.42
N ARG A 15 -11.63 -7.22 1.90
CA ARG A 15 -10.82 -7.97 2.87
C ARG A 15 -9.44 -8.32 2.34
N LYS A 16 -9.31 -8.64 1.04
CA LYS A 16 -8.03 -8.93 0.40
C LYS A 16 -7.17 -7.68 0.24
N LEU A 17 -7.79 -6.53 -0.06
CA LEU A 17 -7.10 -5.24 -0.23
C LEU A 17 -6.61 -4.66 1.10
N ARG A 18 -7.37 -4.87 2.19
CA ARG A 18 -7.02 -4.41 3.55
C ARG A 18 -6.28 -5.46 4.37
N ASN A 19 -5.90 -6.59 3.78
CA ASN A 19 -5.09 -7.58 4.47
C ASN A 19 -3.68 -7.02 4.61
N GLN A 20 -3.32 -6.64 5.84
CA GLN A 20 -2.02 -6.05 6.14
C GLN A 20 -0.90 -6.96 5.67
N ASP A 21 -0.96 -8.26 5.90
CA ASP A 21 0.09 -9.21 5.51
C ASP A 21 0.32 -9.30 4.00
N ASN A 22 -0.73 -9.10 3.19
CA ASN A 22 -0.66 -9.21 1.73
C ASN A 22 -0.46 -7.87 1.01
N ASN A 23 -0.90 -6.76 1.59
CA ASN A 23 -0.82 -5.44 0.99
C ASN A 23 0.01 -4.50 1.87
N PRO A 24 1.29 -4.23 1.52
CA PRO A 24 2.12 -3.30 2.27
C PRO A 24 1.78 -1.83 2.03
N CYS A 25 0.93 -1.51 1.05
CA CYS A 25 0.68 -0.14 0.62
C CYS A 25 -0.74 0.35 0.97
N ILE A 26 -1.29 -0.14 2.09
CA ILE A 26 -2.67 0.19 2.52
C ILE A 26 -2.77 1.68 2.84
N GLU A 27 -1.83 2.24 3.59
CA GLU A 27 -1.88 3.64 4.01
C GLU A 27 -1.80 4.59 2.81
N GLU A 28 -0.99 4.27 1.81
CA GLU A 28 -0.81 5.06 0.60
C GLU A 28 -2.03 4.94 -0.33
N SER A 29 -2.66 3.75 -0.35
CA SER A 29 -3.94 3.53 -1.03
C SER A 29 -5.03 4.40 -0.40
N ASP A 30 -5.18 4.32 0.92
CA ASP A 30 -6.20 5.06 1.68
C ASP A 30 -5.97 6.57 1.54
N ALA A 31 -4.72 7.04 1.61
CA ALA A 31 -4.39 8.46 1.41
C ALA A 31 -4.74 8.95 -0.01
N SER A 32 -4.47 8.14 -1.04
CA SER A 32 -4.83 8.48 -2.42
C SER A 32 -6.35 8.53 -2.63
N GLN A 33 -7.09 7.61 -2.01
CA GLN A 33 -8.55 7.59 -2.05
C GLN A 33 -9.15 8.77 -1.29
N GLN A 34 -8.58 9.09 -0.12
CA GLN A 34 -8.98 10.26 0.65
C GLN A 34 -8.77 11.52 -0.17
N CYS A 35 -7.61 11.70 -0.82
CA CYS A 35 -7.36 12.85 -1.69
C CYS A 35 -8.43 13.00 -2.78
N LEU A 36 -8.80 11.91 -3.45
CA LEU A 36 -9.86 11.93 -4.45
C LEU A 36 -11.21 12.36 -3.84
N ASN A 37 -11.54 11.86 -2.66
CA ASN A 37 -12.80 12.20 -1.99
C ASN A 37 -12.91 13.70 -1.65
N VAL A 38 -11.81 14.34 -1.22
CA VAL A 38 -11.81 15.78 -0.92
C VAL A 38 -11.76 16.67 -2.16
N ASN A 39 -11.15 16.21 -3.25
CA ASN A 39 -10.94 17.00 -4.47
C ASN A 39 -11.95 16.67 -5.58
N SER A 40 -13.15 16.19 -5.24
CA SER A 40 -14.19 15.85 -6.21
C SER A 40 -13.71 14.89 -7.33
N TYR A 41 -12.81 13.97 -6.98
CA TYR A 41 -12.16 13.02 -7.88
C TYR A 41 -11.24 13.64 -8.94
N ASP A 42 -10.81 14.89 -8.77
CA ASP A 42 -9.75 15.47 -9.60
C ASP A 42 -8.41 14.79 -9.32
N LYS A 43 -7.99 13.93 -10.25
CA LYS A 43 -6.74 13.17 -10.18
C LYS A 43 -5.51 14.07 -10.22
N SER A 44 -5.60 15.24 -10.85
CA SER A 44 -4.45 16.14 -11.01
C SER A 44 -3.95 16.63 -9.64
N MET A 45 -4.88 16.93 -8.73
CA MET A 45 -4.61 17.34 -7.35
C MET A 45 -3.98 16.22 -6.49
N CYS A 46 -4.14 14.96 -6.90
CA CYS A 46 -3.71 13.79 -6.13
C CYS A 46 -2.47 13.09 -6.67
N THR A 47 -1.77 13.70 -7.62
CA THR A 47 -0.61 13.10 -8.31
C THR A 47 0.47 12.59 -7.36
N ASN A 48 0.78 13.34 -6.29
CA ASN A 48 1.79 12.94 -5.30
C ASN A 48 1.37 11.67 -4.54
N TYR A 49 0.10 11.56 -4.12
CA TYR A 49 -0.42 10.37 -3.45
C TYR A 49 -0.33 9.12 -4.34
N PHE A 50 -0.65 9.26 -5.63
CA PHE A 50 -0.48 8.16 -6.58
C PHE A 50 0.98 7.79 -6.80
N LEU A 51 1.89 8.77 -6.79
CA LEU A 51 3.31 8.52 -6.91
C LEU A 51 3.82 7.73 -5.71
N ARG A 52 3.49 8.13 -4.47
CA ARG A 52 3.83 7.38 -3.25
C ARG A 52 3.30 5.96 -3.27
N TYR A 53 2.04 5.76 -3.68
CA TYR A 53 1.47 4.43 -3.83
C TYR A 53 2.23 3.56 -4.85
N LYS A 54 2.58 4.13 -6.01
CA LYS A 54 3.38 3.43 -7.03
C LYS A 54 4.79 3.09 -6.52
N SER A 55 5.43 4.03 -5.83
CA SER A 55 6.75 3.86 -5.22
C SER A 55 6.73 2.75 -4.16
N CYS A 56 5.70 2.74 -3.30
CA CYS A 56 5.49 1.68 -2.32
C CYS A 56 5.42 0.30 -2.99
N ARG A 57 4.56 0.13 -4.01
CA ARG A 57 4.44 -1.16 -4.69
C ARG A 57 5.74 -1.59 -5.35
N LYS A 58 6.46 -0.65 -5.96
CA LYS A 58 7.75 -0.92 -6.63
C LYS A 58 8.80 -1.38 -5.61
N TYR A 59 8.90 -0.71 -4.47
CA TYR A 59 9.81 -1.09 -3.39
C TYR A 59 9.57 -2.53 -2.92
N TRP A 60 8.33 -2.84 -2.55
CA TRP A 60 7.98 -4.17 -2.05
C TRP A 60 8.08 -5.26 -3.11
N GLN A 61 7.77 -4.95 -4.37
CA GLN A 61 8.00 -5.86 -5.49
C GLN A 61 9.48 -6.19 -5.67
N ASN A 62 10.38 -5.21 -5.53
CA ASN A 62 11.81 -5.46 -5.59
C ASN A 62 12.26 -6.40 -4.47
N ILE A 63 11.79 -6.19 -3.24
CA ILE A 63 12.07 -7.08 -2.10
C ILE A 63 11.56 -8.51 -2.38
N MET A 64 10.35 -8.66 -2.92
CA MET A 64 9.83 -9.98 -3.30
C MET A 64 10.70 -10.67 -4.35
N VAL A 65 11.18 -9.94 -5.35
CA VAL A 65 12.07 -10.47 -6.38
C VAL A 65 13.39 -10.93 -5.78
N GLN A 66 13.96 -10.17 -4.84
CA GLN A 66 15.19 -10.58 -4.15
C GLN A 66 14.97 -11.82 -3.29
N ARG A 67 13.94 -11.83 -2.43
CA ARG A 67 13.60 -12.99 -1.59
C ARG A 67 13.36 -14.25 -2.43
N ARG A 68 12.72 -14.11 -3.59
CA ARG A 68 12.53 -15.22 -4.54
C ARG A 68 13.86 -15.75 -5.11
N ARG A 69 14.80 -14.86 -5.45
CA ARG A 69 16.14 -15.24 -5.94
C ARG A 69 16.95 -15.96 -4.86
N GLU A 70 16.77 -15.55 -3.61
CA GLU A 70 17.44 -16.11 -2.43
C GLU A 70 16.74 -17.39 -1.91
N GLY A 71 15.59 -17.77 -2.47
CA GLY A 71 14.83 -18.94 -2.01
C GLY A 71 14.08 -18.74 -0.69
N VAL A 72 13.94 -17.50 -0.22
CA VAL A 72 13.25 -17.16 1.03
C VAL A 72 11.73 -17.17 0.83
N LYS A 73 11.02 -17.92 1.68
CA LYS A 73 9.55 -17.99 1.70
C LYS A 73 9.02 -17.55 3.07
N PRO A 74 7.91 -16.78 3.13
CA PRO A 74 7.14 -16.24 2.00
C PRO A 74 7.90 -15.15 1.20
N ASP A 75 7.58 -15.03 -0.10
CA ASP A 75 8.15 -14.00 -1.00
C ASP A 75 7.84 -12.59 -0.47
N MET A 76 6.61 -12.40 0.05
CA MET A 76 6.22 -11.16 0.69
C MET A 76 6.64 -11.18 2.16
N PRO A 77 7.39 -10.18 2.66
CA PRO A 77 7.68 -10.10 4.08
C PRO A 77 6.39 -9.88 4.91
N THR A 78 6.35 -10.50 6.07
CA THR A 78 5.27 -10.38 7.06
C THR A 78 5.16 -8.96 7.61
N ALA A 79 4.06 -8.62 8.30
CA ALA A 79 3.93 -7.31 8.94
C ALA A 79 5.08 -6.95 9.89
N ALA A 80 5.55 -7.91 10.69
CA ALA A 80 6.68 -7.71 11.60
C ALA A 80 7.99 -7.43 10.84
N GLU A 81 8.35 -8.27 9.86
CA GLU A 81 9.56 -8.06 9.05
C GLU A 81 9.52 -6.70 8.34
N ARG A 82 8.38 -6.28 7.82
CA ARG A 82 8.26 -4.97 7.15
C ARG A 82 8.48 -3.82 8.13
N GLN A 83 7.96 -3.93 9.35
CA GLN A 83 8.17 -2.91 10.38
C GLN A 83 9.65 -2.79 10.75
N GLU A 84 10.36 -3.91 10.88
CA GLU A 84 11.80 -3.92 11.11
C GLU A 84 12.58 -3.31 9.94
N MET A 85 12.24 -3.67 8.70
CA MET A 85 12.85 -3.11 7.49
C MET A 85 12.66 -1.60 7.39
N ILE A 86 11.47 -1.09 7.71
CA ILE A 86 11.20 0.35 7.71
C ILE A 86 11.94 1.05 8.86
N ALA A 87 11.93 0.46 10.07
CA ALA A 87 12.62 1.02 11.22
C ALA A 87 14.14 1.12 11.00
N ALA A 88 14.74 0.16 10.30
CA ALA A 88 16.16 0.17 9.96
C ALA A 88 16.54 1.31 8.99
N ILE A 89 15.62 1.73 8.12
CA ILE A 89 15.82 2.86 7.19
C ILE A 89 15.54 4.20 7.88
N GLY A 90 14.69 4.20 8.91
CA GLY A 90 14.27 5.39 9.66
C GLY A 90 13.07 6.12 9.05
N GLU A 91 12.75 5.84 7.78
CA GLU A 91 11.55 6.34 7.09
C GLU A 91 11.05 5.33 6.05
N LYS A 92 9.83 5.55 5.55
CA LYS A 92 9.32 4.79 4.41
C LYS A 92 10.10 5.18 3.15
N PRO A 93 10.66 4.22 2.39
CA PRO A 93 11.49 4.51 1.23
C PRO A 93 10.69 4.95 -0.02
N TYR A 94 9.49 5.52 0.18
CA TYR A 94 8.53 5.87 -0.87
C TYR A 94 7.59 7.02 -0.49
#